data_AF-A0A1Q6TYD2-F1
#
_entry.id   AF-A0A1Q6TYD2-F1
#
_cell.length_a   1.000
_cell.length_b   1.000
_cell.length_c   1.000
_cell.angle_alpha   90.00
_cell.angle_beta   90.00
_cell.angle_gamma   90.00
#
_symmetry.space_group_name_H-M   'P 1'
#
loop_
_entity.id
_entity.type
_entity.pdbx_description
1 polymer ?
#
loop_
_entity_poly.entity_id
_entity_poly.type
_entity_poly.pdbx_seq_one_letter_code
_entity_poly.pdbx_strand_id
1 'polypeptide(L)'
;MLKLRYDSETGEIGAAYPSTFEVPEPYIEITEEQHSTIKNDTENIYFVNEEGEFTTKNRLAVEAEKTFKTDFFETSVGYIRYYPTFKDGSKKDFVGNCLPNYAVQVQLMGKLPANSFLYYDEPDFSQPITEEYLLSLQHGNPEMSAAEFMTFFTECGEAYKKAFTG
;
A
#
# COMPACT_ATOMS: atom_id res chain seq x y z
N MET A 1 33.25 8.71 -4.39
CA MET A 1 32.27 7.92 -3.61
C MET A 1 31.17 8.85 -3.19
N LEU A 2 29.92 8.39 -3.30
CA LEU A 2 28.71 9.11 -2.94
C LEU A 2 27.97 8.33 -1.87
N LYS A 3 27.21 9.03 -1.03
CA LYS A 3 26.25 8.47 -0.09
C LYS A 3 24.87 8.55 -0.73
N LEU A 4 24.28 7.41 -1.08
CA LEU A 4 22.92 7.32 -1.62
C LEU A 4 21.96 7.00 -0.49
N ARG A 5 21.07 7.94 -0.17
CA ARG A 5 19.97 7.73 0.77
C ARG A 5 18.99 6.72 0.20
N TYR A 6 18.35 5.97 1.08
CA TYR A 6 17.18 5.17 0.75
C TYR A 6 16.15 5.27 1.87
N ASP A 7 14.90 4.97 1.54
CA ASP A 7 13.81 4.91 2.51
C ASP A 7 13.92 3.64 3.37
N SER A 8 13.84 3.77 4.69
CA SER A 8 14.08 2.65 5.60
C SER A 8 12.95 1.61 5.61
N GLU A 9 11.75 1.96 5.15
CA GLU A 9 10.61 1.03 5.14
C GLU A 9 10.48 0.32 3.80
N THR A 10 10.73 1.04 2.71
CA THR A 10 10.49 0.55 1.35
C THR A 10 11.76 0.17 0.61
N GLY A 11 12.92 0.66 1.07
CA GLY A 11 14.20 0.51 0.39
C GLY A 11 14.38 1.44 -0.81
N GLU A 12 13.39 2.26 -1.16
CA GLU A 12 13.43 3.10 -2.37
C GLU A 12 14.58 4.10 -2.32
N ILE A 13 15.37 4.16 -3.40
CA ILE A 13 16.50 5.09 -3.44
C ILE A 13 16.03 6.55 -3.50
N GLY A 14 16.79 7.41 -2.83
CA GLY A 14 16.54 8.84 -2.78
C GLY A 14 17.70 9.65 -3.35
N ALA A 15 17.99 10.77 -2.70
CA ALA A 15 19.05 11.68 -3.12
C ALA A 15 20.45 11.10 -2.85
N ALA A 16 21.38 11.38 -3.76
CA ALA A 16 22.80 11.12 -3.60
C ALA A 16 23.54 12.38 -3.12
N TYR A 17 24.49 12.19 -2.22
CA TYR A 17 25.30 13.25 -1.63
C TYR A 17 26.79 12.93 -1.75
N PRO A 18 27.67 13.95 -1.87
CA PRO A 18 29.11 13.74 -1.77
C PRO A 18 29.49 13.10 -0.44
N SER A 19 30.49 12.22 -0.43
CA SER A 19 30.94 11.54 0.81
C SER A 19 31.41 12.49 1.91
N THR A 20 31.80 13.72 1.54
CA THR A 20 32.21 14.79 2.46
C THR A 20 31.07 15.36 3.30
N PHE A 21 29.81 15.07 2.95
CA PHE A 21 28.65 15.53 3.70
C PHE A 21 28.30 14.55 4.82
N GLU A 22 27.86 15.09 5.95
CA GLU A 22 27.18 14.32 6.98
C GLU A 22 25.75 14.07 6.52
N VAL A 23 25.42 12.79 6.31
CA VAL A 23 24.13 12.32 5.81
C VAL A 23 23.56 11.39 6.85
N PRO A 24 22.34 11.61 7.35
CA PRO A 24 21.71 10.70 8.29
C PRO A 24 21.59 9.29 7.69
N GLU A 25 21.63 8.27 8.54
CA GLU A 25 21.28 6.90 8.14
C GLU A 25 19.76 6.75 7.93
N PRO A 26 19.31 5.81 7.07
CA PRO A 26 20.14 4.88 6.31
C PRO A 26 20.65 5.45 4.97
N TYR A 27 21.85 5.05 4.58
CA TYR A 27 22.45 5.30 3.26
C TYR A 27 23.40 4.16 2.89
N ILE A 28 23.71 4.03 1.60
CA ILE A 28 24.76 3.14 1.09
C ILE A 28 25.82 3.95 0.34
N GLU A 29 27.07 3.48 0.37
CA GLU A 29 28.14 4.10 -0.39
C GLU A 29 28.21 3.53 -1.80
N ILE A 30 28.22 4.42 -2.79
CA ILE A 30 28.30 4.04 -4.21
C ILE A 30 29.37 4.84 -4.96
N THR A 31 29.75 4.33 -6.12
CA THR A 31 30.61 5.05 -7.07
C THR A 31 29.80 6.05 -7.91
N GLU A 32 30.50 7.01 -8.52
CA GLU A 32 29.89 7.96 -9.48
C GLU A 32 29.31 7.26 -10.71
N GLU A 33 29.92 6.14 -11.13
CA GLU A 33 29.47 5.33 -12.27
C GLU A 33 28.17 4.60 -11.95
N GLN A 34 28.05 4.01 -10.75
CA GLN A 34 26.80 3.42 -10.27
C GLN A 34 25.70 4.48 -10.16
N HIS A 35 26.01 5.64 -9.58
CA HIS A 35 25.06 6.76 -9.49
C HIS A 35 24.60 7.23 -10.87
N SER A 36 25.51 7.32 -11.85
CA SER A 36 25.18 7.72 -13.22
C SER A 36 24.29 6.68 -13.91
N THR A 37 24.53 5.39 -13.68
CA THR A 37 23.69 4.30 -14.22
C THR A 37 22.27 4.41 -13.68
N ILE A 38 22.14 4.52 -12.36
CA ILE A 38 20.85 4.67 -11.66
C ILE A 38 20.10 5.91 -12.14
N LYS A 39 20.78 7.06 -12.21
CA LYS A 39 20.18 8.34 -12.57
C LYS A 39 19.68 8.38 -14.02
N ASN A 40 20.36 7.70 -14.92
CA ASN A 40 20.04 7.69 -16.34
C ASN A 40 19.04 6.59 -16.74
N ASP A 41 18.73 5.67 -15.82
CA ASP A 41 17.70 4.66 -16.04
C ASP A 41 16.31 5.31 -15.90
N THR A 42 15.63 5.44 -17.03
CA THR A 42 14.28 6.01 -17.10
C THR A 42 13.18 4.97 -16.93
N GLU A 43 13.52 3.69 -17.05
CA GLU A 43 12.55 2.58 -17.05
C GLU A 43 12.36 1.99 -15.66
N ASN A 44 13.36 2.06 -14.80
CA ASN A 44 13.33 1.46 -13.47
C ASN A 44 13.40 2.48 -12.33
N ILE A 45 12.94 2.02 -11.18
CA ILE A 45 13.23 2.57 -9.85
C ILE A 45 14.06 1.53 -9.11
N TYR A 46 15.08 1.99 -8.39
CA TYR A 46 15.99 1.15 -7.64
C TYR A 46 15.59 1.11 -6.17
N PHE A 47 15.83 -0.03 -5.55
CA PHE A 47 15.56 -0.29 -4.14
C PHE A 47 16.78 -0.97 -3.51
N VAL A 48 16.99 -0.75 -2.22
CA VAL A 48 18.00 -1.42 -1.41
C VAL A 48 17.28 -2.45 -0.55
N ASN A 49 17.66 -3.72 -0.66
CA ASN A 49 17.11 -4.79 0.20
C ASN A 49 17.78 -4.79 1.59
N GLU A 50 17.31 -5.66 2.49
CA GLU A 50 17.87 -5.79 3.85
C GLU A 50 19.36 -6.21 3.88
N GLU A 51 19.84 -6.82 2.80
CA GLU A 51 21.24 -7.23 2.63
C GLU A 51 22.13 -6.10 2.06
N GLY A 52 21.53 -4.95 1.72
CA GLY A 52 22.22 -3.79 1.15
C GLY A 52 22.42 -3.87 -0.36
N GLU A 53 21.76 -4.80 -1.06
CA GLU A 53 21.86 -4.99 -2.49
C GLU A 53 20.80 -4.21 -3.28
N PHE A 54 21.16 -3.80 -4.49
CA PHE A 54 20.24 -3.13 -5.40
C PHE A 54 19.29 -4.12 -6.08
N THR A 55 18.01 -3.81 -5.99
CA THR A 55 16.96 -4.43 -6.79
C THR A 55 16.27 -3.36 -7.63
N THR A 56 15.69 -3.76 -8.77
CA THR A 56 14.98 -2.83 -9.65
C THR A 56 13.53 -3.27 -9.82
N LYS A 57 12.64 -2.28 -9.90
CA LYS A 57 11.25 -2.48 -10.35
C LYS A 57 10.97 -1.51 -11.49
N ASN A 58 10.09 -1.92 -12.40
CA ASN A 58 9.63 -1.06 -13.48
C ASN A 58 8.95 0.20 -12.89
N ARG A 59 9.35 1.37 -13.38
CA ARG A 59 8.88 2.68 -12.89
C ARG A 59 7.38 2.84 -13.02
N LEU A 60 6.80 2.46 -14.15
CA LEU A 60 5.35 2.58 -14.38
C LEU A 60 4.58 1.72 -13.39
N ALA A 61 5.07 0.51 -13.09
CA ALA A 61 4.45 -0.37 -12.11
C ALA A 61 4.52 0.21 -10.68
N VAL A 62 5.66 0.78 -10.28
CA VAL A 62 5.79 1.42 -8.97
C VAL A 62 4.88 2.65 -8.86
N GLU A 63 4.79 3.46 -9.91
CA GLU A 63 3.89 4.62 -9.92
C GLU A 63 2.41 4.21 -9.88
N ALA A 64 2.03 3.14 -10.61
CA ALA A 64 0.69 2.56 -10.57
C ALA A 64 0.36 2.02 -9.17
N GLU A 65 1.29 1.31 -8.53
CA GLU A 65 1.16 0.81 -7.16
C GLU A 65 0.98 1.96 -6.17
N LYS A 66 1.82 3.00 -6.24
CA LYS A 66 1.71 4.19 -5.38
C LYS A 66 0.36 4.87 -5.55
N THR A 67 -0.10 5.05 -6.79
CA THR A 67 -1.40 5.64 -7.10
C THR A 67 -2.55 4.79 -6.57
N PHE A 68 -2.46 3.47 -6.71
CA PHE A 68 -3.46 2.56 -6.14
C PHE A 68 -3.50 2.66 -4.61
N LYS A 69 -2.35 2.67 -3.94
CA LYS A 69 -2.24 2.75 -2.48
C LYS A 69 -2.66 4.11 -1.89
N THR A 70 -2.91 5.15 -2.71
CA THR A 70 -3.55 6.38 -2.21
C THR A 70 -5.05 6.19 -1.97
N ASP A 71 -5.70 5.31 -2.72
CA ASP A 71 -7.14 5.08 -2.66
C ASP A 71 -7.52 3.82 -1.86
N PHE A 72 -6.54 2.94 -1.62
CA PHE A 72 -6.74 1.64 -0.98
C PHE A 72 -5.76 1.40 0.17
N PHE A 73 -6.17 0.56 1.12
CA PHE A 73 -5.30 0.00 2.15
C PHE A 73 -5.38 -1.52 2.16
N GLU A 74 -4.27 -2.14 2.54
CA GLU A 74 -4.14 -3.59 2.61
C GLU A 74 -4.65 -4.12 3.95
N THR A 75 -5.28 -5.29 3.90
CA THR A 75 -5.75 -6.07 5.05
C THR A 75 -5.60 -7.56 4.76
N SER A 76 -5.85 -8.40 5.75
CA SER A 76 -5.81 -9.86 5.68
C SER A 76 -6.79 -10.46 4.69
N VAL A 77 -7.83 -9.73 4.31
CA VAL A 77 -8.78 -10.15 3.27
C VAL A 77 -8.43 -9.61 1.89
N GLY A 78 -7.47 -8.69 1.78
CA GLY A 78 -7.09 -8.01 0.54
C GLY A 78 -7.17 -6.48 0.68
N TYR A 79 -7.27 -5.80 -0.45
CA TYR A 79 -7.30 -4.33 -0.50
C TYR A 79 -8.71 -3.78 -0.32
N ILE A 80 -8.84 -2.72 0.47
CA ILE A 80 -10.11 -2.04 0.72
C ILE A 80 -9.97 -0.58 0.34
N ARG A 81 -10.95 -0.03 -0.38
CA ARG A 81 -10.98 1.41 -0.69
C ARG A 81 -11.21 2.20 0.60
N TYR A 82 -10.49 3.30 0.81
CA TYR A 82 -10.79 4.22 1.91
C TYR A 82 -12.20 4.80 1.79
N TYR A 83 -12.63 5.10 0.56
CA TYR A 83 -13.91 5.72 0.27
C TYR A 83 -14.68 4.95 -0.82
N PRO A 84 -15.25 3.76 -0.51
CA PRO A 84 -16.04 2.99 -1.46
C PRO A 84 -17.26 3.77 -1.94
N THR A 85 -17.59 3.61 -3.22
CA THR A 85 -18.80 4.16 -3.83
C THR A 85 -19.96 3.20 -3.63
N PHE A 86 -21.01 3.65 -2.96
CA PHE A 86 -22.24 2.88 -2.73
C PHE A 86 -23.16 2.95 -3.95
N LYS A 87 -24.19 2.08 -3.99
CA LYS A 87 -25.18 2.03 -5.08
C LYS A 87 -25.94 3.35 -5.28
N ASP A 88 -26.05 4.16 -4.23
CA ASP A 88 -26.66 5.50 -4.26
C ASP A 88 -25.69 6.58 -4.76
N GLY A 89 -24.47 6.22 -5.14
CA GLY A 89 -23.41 7.13 -5.58
C GLY A 89 -22.66 7.81 -4.43
N SER A 90 -23.05 7.59 -3.17
CA SER A 90 -22.35 8.18 -2.03
C SER A 90 -20.98 7.52 -1.82
N LYS A 91 -20.00 8.31 -1.40
CA LYS A 91 -18.70 7.82 -0.93
C LYS A 91 -18.63 8.01 0.58
N LYS A 92 -18.35 6.94 1.31
CA LYS A 92 -18.26 6.99 2.78
C LYS A 92 -16.91 6.44 3.21
N ASP A 93 -16.33 7.05 4.24
CA ASP A 93 -15.13 6.54 4.89
C ASP A 93 -15.37 5.11 5.37
N PHE A 94 -14.56 4.17 4.89
CA PHE A 94 -14.67 2.77 5.29
C PHE A 94 -14.42 2.62 6.79
N VAL A 95 -13.34 3.18 7.32
CA VAL A 95 -12.95 3.00 8.72
C VAL A 95 -13.73 3.91 9.64
N GLY A 96 -13.98 5.16 9.24
CA GLY A 96 -14.74 6.13 10.03
C GLY A 96 -16.25 5.85 10.07
N ASN A 97 -16.84 5.34 8.99
CA ASN A 97 -18.30 5.21 8.88
C ASN A 97 -18.79 3.77 8.67
N CYS A 98 -18.11 2.95 7.86
CA CYS A 98 -18.61 1.62 7.52
C CYS A 98 -18.28 0.58 8.61
N LEU A 99 -17.02 0.55 9.04
CA LEU A 99 -16.49 -0.39 10.02
C LEU A 99 -17.23 -0.34 11.37
N PRO A 100 -17.59 0.83 11.94
CA PRO A 100 -18.39 0.88 13.17
C PRO A 100 -19.81 0.31 12.99
N ASN A 101 -20.41 0.46 11.82
CA ASN A 101 -21.72 -0.14 11.54
C ASN A 101 -21.65 -1.67 11.48
N TYR A 102 -20.58 -2.22 10.90
CA TYR A 102 -20.31 -3.66 10.92
C TYR A 102 -20.09 -4.16 12.35
N ALA A 103 -19.41 -3.39 13.21
CA ALA A 103 -19.22 -3.75 14.61
C ALA A 103 -20.57 -3.87 15.37
N VAL A 104 -21.50 -2.94 15.13
CA VAL A 104 -22.87 -3.03 15.68
C VAL A 104 -23.57 -4.28 15.17
N GLN A 105 -23.45 -4.60 13.88
CA GLN A 105 -24.05 -5.80 13.30
C GLN A 105 -23.50 -7.08 13.94
N VAL A 106 -22.18 -7.17 14.11
CA VAL A 106 -21.53 -8.30 14.80
C VAL A 106 -22.00 -8.40 16.25
N GLN A 107 -22.16 -7.28 16.96
CA GLN A 107 -22.67 -7.28 18.33
C GLN A 107 -24.11 -7.83 18.42
N LEU A 108 -24.97 -7.52 17.45
CA LEU A 108 -26.36 -7.96 17.42
C LEU A 108 -26.53 -9.40 16.94
N MET A 109 -25.74 -9.83 15.96
CA MET A 109 -25.90 -11.12 15.28
C MET A 109 -24.88 -12.18 15.72
N GLY A 110 -23.86 -11.80 16.48
CA GLY A 110 -22.73 -12.66 16.87
C GLY A 110 -21.72 -12.92 15.74
N LYS A 111 -21.94 -12.34 14.56
CA LYS A 111 -21.12 -12.52 13.35
C LYS A 111 -21.35 -11.40 12.33
N LEU A 112 -20.39 -11.18 11.45
CA LEU A 112 -20.55 -10.40 10.24
C LEU A 112 -20.95 -11.32 9.08
N PRO A 113 -22.12 -11.14 8.46
CA PRO A 113 -22.52 -11.93 7.29
C PRO A 113 -21.54 -11.75 6.11
N ALA A 114 -21.49 -12.75 5.23
CA ALA A 114 -20.78 -12.63 3.97
C ALA A 114 -21.38 -11.50 3.11
N ASN A 115 -20.55 -10.88 2.26
CA ASN A 115 -20.92 -9.77 1.37
C ASN A 115 -21.43 -8.50 2.08
N SER A 116 -21.00 -8.28 3.33
CA SER A 116 -21.26 -7.04 4.07
C SER A 116 -20.43 -5.85 3.56
N PHE A 117 -19.24 -6.12 3.01
CA PHE A 117 -18.36 -5.17 2.36
C PHE A 117 -17.62 -5.77 1.17
N LEU A 118 -16.99 -4.90 0.39
CA LEU A 118 -16.21 -5.24 -0.79
C LEU A 118 -14.72 -5.09 -0.50
N TYR A 119 -13.94 -6.06 -0.96
CA TYR A 119 -12.48 -5.98 -1.02
C TYR A 119 -12.01 -6.31 -2.43
N TYR A 120 -10.73 -6.10 -2.69
CA TYR A 120 -10.10 -6.27 -3.99
C TYR A 120 -8.83 -7.09 -3.84
N ASP A 121 -8.59 -8.00 -4.79
CA ASP A 121 -7.28 -8.63 -4.91
C ASP A 121 -6.21 -7.60 -5.28
N GLU A 122 -4.94 -7.93 -5.01
CA GLU A 122 -3.81 -7.11 -5.45
C GLU A 122 -3.80 -7.01 -6.99
N PRO A 123 -3.79 -5.80 -7.57
CA PRO A 123 -3.70 -5.64 -9.02
C PRO A 123 -2.34 -6.08 -9.56
N ASP A 124 -2.32 -6.56 -10.80
CA ASP A 124 -1.08 -6.62 -11.57
C ASP A 124 -0.65 -5.21 -11.99
N PHE A 125 0.28 -4.62 -11.25
CA PHE A 125 0.80 -3.27 -11.51
C PHE A 125 1.61 -3.15 -12.80
N SER A 126 1.94 -4.25 -13.49
CA SER A 126 2.59 -4.19 -14.80
C SER A 126 1.66 -3.71 -15.92
N GLN A 127 0.35 -3.60 -15.64
CA GLN A 127 -0.67 -3.21 -16.60
C GLN A 127 -1.44 -1.96 -16.14
N PRO A 128 -2.10 -1.23 -17.06
CA PRO A 128 -2.94 -0.09 -16.69
C PRO A 128 -4.07 -0.49 -15.74
N ILE A 129 -4.15 0.15 -14.58
CA ILE A 129 -5.25 -0.03 -13.64
C ILE A 129 -6.46 0.78 -14.11
N THR A 130 -7.40 0.10 -14.76
CA THR A 130 -8.70 0.68 -15.17
C THR A 130 -9.79 0.34 -14.14
N GLU A 131 -10.88 1.11 -14.11
CA GLU A 131 -12.01 0.80 -13.23
C GLU A 131 -12.66 -0.55 -13.61
N GLU A 132 -12.71 -0.89 -14.90
CA GLU A 132 -13.19 -2.20 -15.37
C GLU A 132 -12.33 -3.35 -14.84
N TYR A 133 -11.00 -3.16 -14.83
CA TYR A 133 -10.08 -4.13 -14.26
C TYR A 133 -10.26 -4.24 -12.74
N LEU A 134 -10.37 -3.11 -12.03
CA LEU A 134 -10.64 -3.12 -10.58
C LEU A 134 -11.95 -3.82 -10.22
N LEU A 135 -13.00 -3.66 -11.03
CA LEU A 135 -14.25 -4.39 -10.84
C LEU A 135 -14.08 -5.90 -11.02
N SER A 136 -13.16 -6.35 -11.88
CA SER A 136 -12.86 -7.77 -12.04
C SER A 136 -12.12 -8.38 -10.84
N LEU A 137 -11.43 -7.55 -10.04
CA LEU A 137 -10.73 -7.95 -8.82
C LEU A 137 -11.62 -7.86 -7.57
N GLN A 138 -12.88 -7.43 -7.71
CA GLN A 138 -13.77 -7.16 -6.59
C GLN A 138 -14.44 -8.41 -6.05
N HIS A 139 -14.39 -8.57 -4.73
CA HIS A 139 -15.01 -9.67 -4.00
C HIS A 139 -15.85 -9.17 -2.82
N GLY A 140 -16.83 -9.96 -2.41
CA GLY A 140 -17.53 -9.76 -1.15
C GLY A 140 -16.82 -10.49 -0.02
N ASN A 141 -16.74 -9.87 1.17
CA ASN A 141 -16.08 -10.49 2.31
C ASN A 141 -16.72 -11.85 2.67
N PRO A 142 -15.92 -12.83 3.16
CA PRO A 142 -16.47 -14.04 3.74
C PRO A 142 -17.24 -13.72 5.03
N GLU A 143 -18.08 -14.66 5.47
CA GLU A 143 -18.68 -14.58 6.81
C GLU A 143 -17.55 -14.58 7.87
N MET A 144 -17.65 -13.69 8.85
CA MET A 144 -16.69 -13.60 9.95
C MET A 144 -17.41 -13.80 11.28
N SER A 145 -16.87 -14.66 12.13
CA SER A 145 -17.22 -14.70 13.54
C SER A 145 -16.89 -13.38 14.23
N ALA A 146 -17.43 -13.16 15.43
CA ALA A 146 -17.08 -11.98 16.21
C ALA A 146 -15.57 -11.85 16.49
N ALA A 147 -14.87 -12.97 16.71
CA ALA A 147 -13.43 -12.95 16.96
C ALA A 147 -12.64 -12.54 15.70
N GLU A 148 -12.95 -13.14 14.55
CA GLU A 148 -12.33 -12.79 13.26
C GLU A 148 -12.59 -11.33 12.90
N PHE A 149 -13.82 -10.84 13.12
CA PHE A 149 -14.15 -9.44 12.88
C PHE A 149 -13.36 -8.50 13.79
N MET A 150 -13.13 -8.84 15.06
CA MET A 150 -12.33 -8.00 15.96
C MET A 150 -10.87 -7.91 15.51
N THR A 151 -10.29 -9.01 15.02
CA THR A 151 -8.95 -8.99 14.41
C THR A 151 -8.92 -8.08 13.19
N PHE A 152 -9.88 -8.24 12.28
CA PHE A 152 -10.02 -7.40 11.09
C PHE A 152 -10.26 -5.92 11.44
N PHE A 153 -11.05 -5.63 12.47
CA PHE A 153 -11.33 -4.27 12.94
C PHE A 153 -10.05 -3.57 13.39
N THR A 154 -9.22 -4.25 14.19
CA THR A 154 -7.93 -3.71 14.64
C THR A 154 -7.00 -3.48 13.45
N GLU A 155 -6.89 -4.46 12.56
CA GLU A 155 -6.07 -4.36 11.35
C GLU A 155 -6.44 -3.15 10.48
N CYS A 156 -7.74 -2.96 10.21
CA CYS A 156 -8.23 -1.80 9.47
C CYS A 156 -7.85 -0.47 10.15
N GLY A 157 -7.96 -0.40 11.48
CA GLY A 157 -7.56 0.78 12.25
C GLY A 157 -6.07 1.08 12.16
N GLU A 158 -5.22 0.05 12.21
CA GLU A 158 -3.76 0.17 12.10
C GLU A 158 -3.34 0.58 10.68
N ALA A 159 -3.90 -0.06 9.65
CA ALA A 159 -3.63 0.27 8.26
C ALA A 159 -4.03 1.72 7.94
N TYR A 160 -5.20 2.15 8.41
CA TYR A 160 -5.67 3.53 8.25
C TYR A 160 -4.77 4.53 8.99
N LYS A 161 -4.36 4.21 10.22
CA LYS A 161 -3.43 5.06 10.97
C LYS A 161 -2.09 5.22 10.23
N LYS A 162 -1.51 4.13 9.72
CA LYS A 162 -0.27 4.16 8.94
C LYS A 162 -0.41 5.09 7.72
N ALA A 163 -1.53 4.99 7.02
CA ALA A 163 -1.75 5.79 5.80
C ALA A 163 -1.96 7.29 6.05
N PHE A 164 -2.60 7.68 7.16
CA PHE A 164 -2.97 9.08 7.41
C PHE A 164 -2.08 9.80 8.43
N THR A 165 -1.30 9.07 9.25
CA THR A 165 -0.49 9.68 10.31
C THR A 165 1.01 9.44 10.22
N GLY A 166 1.48 8.57 9.31
CA GLY A 166 2.90 8.20 9.20
C GLY A 166 3.32 7.28 10.33
#